data_AF-A0AAJ6QF56-F1
#
_entry.id   AF-A0AAJ6QF56-F1
#
_cell.length_a   1.000
_cell.length_b   1.000
_cell.length_c   1.000
_cell.angle_alpha   90.00
_cell.angle_beta   90.00
_cell.angle_gamma   90.00
#
_symmetry.space_group_name_H-M   'P 1'
#
loop_
_entity.id
_entity.type
_entity.pdbx_description
1 polymer ?
#
loop_
_entity_poly.entity_id
_entity_poly.type
_entity_poly.pdbx_seq_one_letter_code
_entity_poly.pdbx_strand_id
1 'polypeptide(L)'
;MSGASRGYQPSRDTSPGSSTSPKDDTVDVIHQQLYPTAEDVKFCTDATYYFVLGAIHSDTAHDGLVRAIADAGNDILVADYCEVADEASLKLLQQSGAAAVAFLKLCVLSGLFSEWAFDNMMASMLHFRVLGYYRDHARGRLPAGVYGSRMTSLIAHRYVDLGLFFAVASASVGTKEQVNEAEYTLLSMACTLINDLVGLRSDTARKQRENVVLRGVRGNLCEYLDRVMFECLETATLAVQTNRTCAYVLMAFCNWAVMSSHHKVFEVSTQVSVVGKDDECLSRSRDHRQAYRGLLEALAPFGTLGEKGPSVGQTRAELDFKYGVCRSSSTLHASWLADITRSLLEPQTLRRIVDVVHFEWTGCEGEVDYCS
;
A
#
# COMPACT_ATOMS: atom_id res chain seq x y z
N MET A 1 31.40 26.44 26.54
CA MET A 1 30.88 27.30 25.45
C MET A 1 30.47 26.37 24.32
N SER A 2 29.30 25.72 24.41
CA SER A 2 28.00 26.19 23.88
C SER A 2 28.07 26.50 22.38
N GLY A 3 27.88 25.47 21.56
CA GLY A 3 27.52 25.57 20.15
C GLY A 3 26.23 24.76 19.97
N ALA A 4 25.12 25.48 19.79
CA ALA A 4 23.77 24.96 19.90
C ALA A 4 23.44 23.88 18.86
N SER A 5 23.19 22.67 19.34
CA SER A 5 22.35 21.69 18.65
C SER A 5 20.93 22.26 18.56
N ARG A 6 20.57 22.83 17.41
CA ARG A 6 19.18 23.12 17.07
C ARG A 6 18.45 21.80 16.91
N GLY A 7 17.82 21.34 18.00
CA GLY A 7 16.79 20.33 17.93
C GLY A 7 15.68 20.86 17.04
N TYR A 8 15.37 20.16 15.96
CA TYR A 8 14.15 20.35 15.21
C TYR A 8 12.97 20.08 16.16
N GLN A 9 12.28 21.13 16.57
CA GLN A 9 10.92 21.02 17.07
C GLN A 9 10.03 21.06 15.83
N PRO A 10 9.27 20.00 15.52
CA PRO A 10 8.26 20.08 14.49
C PRO A 10 7.30 21.21 14.86
N SER A 11 7.04 22.11 13.93
CA SER A 11 5.88 22.99 14.02
C SER A 11 4.66 22.12 14.31
N ARG A 12 3.86 22.52 15.29
CA ARG A 12 2.50 22.03 15.39
C ARG A 12 1.79 22.40 14.08
N ASP A 13 1.03 21.43 13.58
CA ASP A 13 -0.04 21.60 12.60
C ASP A 13 0.41 21.75 11.14
N THR A 14 0.41 20.60 10.44
CA THR A 14 -0.19 20.40 9.11
C THR A 14 0.24 19.01 8.60
N SER A 15 -0.67 18.06 8.63
CA SER A 15 -0.42 16.73 8.04
C SER A 15 -1.68 16.22 7.35
N PRO A 16 -1.56 15.54 6.21
CA PRO A 16 -2.71 15.03 5.49
C PRO A 16 -3.42 13.96 6.35
N GLY A 17 -4.70 14.17 6.68
CA GLY A 17 -5.60 13.13 7.19
C GLY A 17 -5.77 12.00 6.16
N SER A 18 -6.45 10.89 6.47
CA SER A 18 -6.58 9.74 5.54
C SER A 18 -7.83 9.72 4.66
N SER A 19 -8.65 10.78 4.62
CA SER A 19 -9.87 10.85 3.81
C SER A 19 -9.69 11.76 2.59
N THR A 20 -9.74 11.21 1.37
CA THR A 20 -9.63 11.97 0.12
C THR A 20 -10.54 13.20 0.11
N SER A 21 -10.07 14.31 -0.46
CA SER A 21 -10.90 15.51 -0.63
C SER A 21 -12.16 15.17 -1.42
N PRO A 22 -13.38 15.50 -0.95
CA PRO A 22 -14.62 15.17 -1.68
C PRO A 22 -14.70 15.76 -3.09
N LYS A 23 -13.87 16.76 -3.41
CA LYS A 23 -13.80 17.37 -4.75
C LYS A 23 -12.95 16.56 -5.74
N ASP A 24 -12.00 15.80 -5.22
CA ASP A 24 -11.03 15.03 -6.00
C ASP A 24 -11.37 13.52 -5.99
N ASP A 25 -12.38 13.14 -5.20
CA ASP A 25 -12.86 11.77 -5.01
C ASP A 25 -14.08 11.44 -5.90
N THR A 26 -14.26 10.15 -6.19
CA THR A 26 -15.46 9.64 -6.86
C THR A 26 -16.64 9.68 -5.89
N VAL A 27 -17.79 10.13 -6.38
CA VAL A 27 -19.06 10.06 -5.65
C VAL A 27 -19.38 8.61 -5.30
N ASP A 28 -19.73 8.34 -4.04
CA ASP A 28 -19.87 6.97 -3.51
C ASP A 28 -20.81 6.09 -4.33
N VAL A 29 -21.95 6.61 -4.79
CA VAL A 29 -22.90 5.86 -5.64
C VAL A 29 -22.25 5.39 -6.96
N ILE A 30 -21.41 6.23 -7.56
CA ILE A 30 -20.68 5.89 -8.79
C ILE A 30 -19.57 4.89 -8.46
N HIS A 31 -18.84 5.10 -7.37
CA HIS A 31 -17.78 4.20 -6.93
C HIS A 31 -18.32 2.79 -6.67
N GLN A 32 -19.46 2.66 -5.98
CA GLN A 32 -20.14 1.39 -5.74
C GLN A 32 -20.61 0.70 -7.02
N GLN A 33 -21.02 1.46 -8.04
CA GLN A 33 -21.36 0.89 -9.36
C GLN A 33 -20.14 0.33 -10.09
N LEU A 34 -18.98 0.99 -9.96
CA LEU A 34 -17.74 0.55 -10.58
C LEU A 34 -17.11 -0.64 -9.83
N TYR A 35 -17.22 -0.64 -8.51
CA TYR A 35 -16.53 -1.54 -7.57
C TYR A 35 -17.48 -2.08 -6.49
N PRO A 36 -18.46 -2.93 -6.84
CA PRO A 36 -19.43 -3.43 -5.88
C PRO A 36 -18.81 -4.39 -4.85
N THR A 37 -19.01 -4.10 -3.56
CA THR A 37 -18.70 -4.99 -2.43
C THR A 37 -19.99 -5.29 -1.66
N ALA A 38 -19.97 -6.29 -0.77
CA ALA A 38 -21.16 -6.60 0.04
C ALA A 38 -21.35 -5.58 1.18
N GLU A 39 -20.24 -5.01 1.64
CA GLU A 39 -20.17 -4.19 2.84
C GLU A 39 -20.43 -2.71 2.57
N ASP A 40 -20.35 -2.27 1.30
CA ASP A 40 -20.51 -0.88 0.87
C ASP A 40 -19.58 0.12 1.60
N VAL A 41 -18.50 -0.39 2.22
CA VAL A 41 -17.48 0.42 2.89
C VAL A 41 -16.34 0.72 1.91
N LYS A 42 -16.19 1.99 1.53
CA LYS A 42 -15.21 2.44 0.53
C LYS A 42 -13.77 1.99 0.80
N PHE A 43 -13.31 2.05 2.06
CA PHE A 43 -11.98 1.57 2.44
C PHE A 43 -11.80 0.06 2.22
N CYS A 44 -12.84 -0.73 2.47
CA CYS A 44 -12.82 -2.16 2.22
C CYS A 44 -12.80 -2.43 0.71
N THR A 45 -13.62 -1.69 -0.05
CA THR A 45 -13.59 -1.71 -1.51
C THR A 45 -12.20 -1.39 -2.04
N ASP A 46 -11.49 -0.41 -1.45
CA ASP A 46 -10.15 -0.05 -1.90
C ASP A 46 -9.15 -1.21 -1.73
N ALA A 47 -9.10 -1.83 -0.55
CA ALA A 47 -8.23 -2.97 -0.28
C ALA A 47 -8.61 -4.21 -1.13
N THR A 48 -9.91 -4.45 -1.32
CA THR A 48 -10.41 -5.56 -2.13
C THR A 48 -10.07 -5.34 -3.62
N TYR A 49 -10.48 -4.23 -4.22
CA TYR A 49 -10.44 -4.03 -5.66
C TYR A 49 -9.10 -3.59 -6.24
N TYR A 50 -8.34 -2.77 -5.50
CA TYR A 50 -7.07 -2.25 -6.03
C TYR A 50 -5.87 -3.08 -5.65
N PHE A 51 -5.98 -3.91 -4.61
CA PHE A 51 -4.92 -4.82 -4.18
C PHE A 51 -5.21 -6.28 -4.50
N VAL A 52 -6.17 -6.92 -3.82
CA VAL A 52 -6.37 -8.38 -3.93
C VAL A 52 -6.94 -8.78 -5.29
N LEU A 53 -8.09 -8.21 -5.68
CA LEU A 53 -8.64 -8.38 -7.02
C LEU A 53 -7.74 -7.70 -8.06
N GLY A 54 -6.99 -6.66 -7.68
CA GLY A 54 -6.06 -5.97 -8.55
C GLY A 54 -4.79 -6.78 -8.88
N ALA A 55 -4.53 -7.89 -8.19
CA ALA A 55 -3.39 -8.78 -8.47
C ALA A 55 -3.59 -9.65 -9.72
N ILE A 56 -4.79 -9.62 -10.31
CA ILE A 56 -5.12 -10.33 -11.54
C ILE A 56 -6.20 -9.55 -12.31
N HIS A 57 -6.24 -9.67 -13.63
CA HIS A 57 -7.36 -9.15 -14.39
C HIS A 57 -8.67 -9.86 -14.04
N SER A 58 -9.79 -9.16 -14.17
CA SER A 58 -11.12 -9.74 -13.99
C SER A 58 -11.39 -10.75 -15.09
N ASP A 59 -11.76 -11.95 -14.68
CA ASP A 59 -12.06 -13.10 -15.53
C ASP A 59 -13.23 -13.85 -14.91
N THR A 60 -14.32 -13.97 -15.66
CA THR A 60 -15.56 -14.59 -15.17
C THR A 60 -15.37 -16.03 -14.70
N ALA A 61 -14.35 -16.74 -15.19
CA ALA A 61 -14.03 -18.09 -14.73
C ALA A 61 -13.45 -18.13 -13.30
N HIS A 62 -12.80 -17.07 -12.85
CA HIS A 62 -12.08 -17.01 -11.57
C HIS A 62 -12.59 -15.92 -10.62
N ASP A 63 -13.45 -15.02 -11.10
CA ASP A 63 -13.96 -13.85 -10.38
C ASP A 63 -14.56 -14.21 -9.01
N GLY A 64 -15.37 -15.27 -8.94
CA GLY A 64 -15.96 -15.73 -7.67
C GLY A 64 -14.92 -16.23 -6.67
N LEU A 65 -13.88 -16.91 -7.16
CA LEU A 65 -12.78 -17.41 -6.33
C LEU A 65 -11.92 -16.26 -5.81
N VAL A 66 -11.55 -15.31 -6.68
CA VAL A 66 -10.71 -14.16 -6.32
C VAL A 66 -11.46 -13.21 -5.37
N ARG A 67 -12.77 -13.03 -5.55
CA ARG A 67 -13.61 -12.29 -4.59
C ARG A 67 -13.61 -12.95 -3.22
N ALA A 68 -13.83 -14.26 -3.16
CA ALA A 68 -13.76 -14.97 -1.89
C ALA A 68 -12.38 -14.89 -1.23
N ILE A 69 -11.28 -14.84 -2.01
CA ILE A 69 -9.95 -14.56 -1.45
C ILE A 69 -9.93 -13.20 -0.78
N ALA A 70 -10.40 -12.14 -1.45
CA ALA A 70 -10.42 -10.81 -0.85
C ALA A 70 -11.32 -10.70 0.38
N ASP A 71 -12.54 -11.22 0.31
CA ASP A 71 -13.51 -11.17 1.42
C ASP A 71 -13.02 -11.96 2.64
N ALA A 72 -12.27 -13.06 2.43
CA ALA A 72 -11.62 -13.78 3.53
C ALA A 72 -10.59 -12.92 4.29
N GLY A 73 -10.11 -11.83 3.70
CA GLY A 73 -9.24 -10.84 4.33
C GLY A 73 -9.98 -9.79 5.17
N ASN A 74 -11.32 -9.82 5.23
CA ASN A 74 -12.11 -8.80 5.93
C ASN A 74 -11.74 -8.62 7.41
N ASP A 75 -11.22 -9.64 8.09
CA ASP A 75 -10.76 -9.48 9.48
C ASP A 75 -9.53 -8.59 9.62
N ILE A 76 -8.69 -8.53 8.58
CA ILE A 76 -7.58 -7.57 8.53
C ILE A 76 -8.14 -6.16 8.46
N LEU A 77 -9.13 -5.96 7.57
CA LEU A 77 -9.84 -4.70 7.39
C LEU A 77 -10.56 -4.26 8.68
N VAL A 78 -11.18 -5.19 9.42
CA VAL A 78 -11.81 -4.90 10.71
C VAL A 78 -10.81 -4.30 11.70
N ALA A 79 -9.59 -4.81 11.79
CA ALA A 79 -8.61 -4.26 12.74
C ALA A 79 -8.04 -2.91 12.28
N ASP A 80 -7.79 -2.76 10.98
CA ASP A 80 -7.20 -1.53 10.44
C ASP A 80 -8.22 -0.38 10.29
N TYR A 81 -9.52 -0.71 10.22
CA TYR A 81 -10.59 0.24 9.91
C TYR A 81 -11.75 0.23 10.92
N CYS A 82 -11.57 -0.33 12.12
CA CYS A 82 -12.60 -0.30 13.17
C CYS A 82 -13.04 1.12 13.55
N GLU A 83 -12.17 2.12 13.37
CA GLU A 83 -12.47 3.52 13.67
C GLU A 83 -13.41 4.18 12.64
N VAL A 84 -13.58 3.60 11.45
CA VAL A 84 -14.39 4.15 10.35
C VAL A 84 -15.61 3.30 9.99
N ALA A 85 -15.74 2.10 10.56
CA ALA A 85 -16.85 1.20 10.33
C ALA A 85 -17.80 1.18 11.54
N ASP A 86 -19.11 1.33 11.28
CA ASP A 86 -20.12 1.17 12.33
C ASP A 86 -20.32 -0.31 12.71
N GLU A 87 -21.05 -0.56 13.80
CA GLU A 87 -21.29 -1.92 14.30
C GLU A 87 -21.95 -2.83 13.26
N ALA A 88 -22.83 -2.27 12.44
CA ALA A 88 -23.51 -3.02 11.37
C ALA A 88 -22.52 -3.45 10.28
N SER A 89 -21.64 -2.55 9.85
CA SER A 89 -20.59 -2.78 8.87
C SER A 89 -19.58 -3.80 9.38
N LEU A 90 -19.14 -3.68 10.64
CA LEU A 90 -18.24 -4.63 11.28
C LEU A 90 -18.83 -6.05 11.35
N LYS A 91 -20.11 -6.15 11.70
CA LYS A 91 -20.83 -7.43 11.72
C LYS A 91 -20.90 -8.04 10.32
N LEU A 92 -21.14 -7.22 9.29
CA LEU A 92 -21.22 -7.68 7.91
C LEU A 92 -19.85 -8.16 7.39
N LEU A 93 -18.78 -7.42 7.66
CA LEU A 93 -17.40 -7.83 7.36
C LEU A 93 -17.06 -9.20 7.94
N GLN A 94 -17.40 -9.43 9.22
CA GLN A 94 -17.18 -10.71 9.90
C GLN A 94 -17.98 -11.85 9.26
N GLN A 95 -19.26 -11.62 8.93
CA GLN A 95 -20.12 -12.63 8.33
C GLN A 95 -19.66 -12.98 6.91
N SER A 96 -19.35 -11.96 6.11
CA SER A 96 -18.84 -12.08 4.74
C SER A 96 -17.50 -12.84 4.73
N GLY A 97 -16.56 -12.45 5.58
CA GLY A 97 -15.27 -13.11 5.69
C GLY A 97 -15.37 -14.56 6.14
N ALA A 98 -16.23 -14.87 7.12
CA ALA A 98 -16.46 -16.24 7.56
C ALA A 98 -17.07 -17.11 6.44
N ALA A 99 -18.03 -16.58 5.69
CA ALA A 99 -18.63 -17.26 4.55
C ALA A 99 -17.61 -17.51 3.43
N ALA A 100 -16.77 -16.51 3.14
CA ALA A 100 -15.70 -16.60 2.15
C ALA A 100 -14.66 -17.67 2.51
N VAL A 101 -14.20 -17.72 3.77
CA VAL A 101 -13.29 -18.78 4.25
C VAL A 101 -13.93 -20.17 4.09
N ALA A 102 -15.21 -20.32 4.45
CA ALA A 102 -15.91 -21.59 4.30
C ALA A 102 -16.02 -22.01 2.81
N PHE A 103 -16.38 -21.07 1.93
CA PHE A 103 -16.42 -21.29 0.49
C PHE A 103 -15.05 -21.69 -0.07
N LEU A 104 -13.98 -20.97 0.27
CA LEU A 104 -12.62 -21.31 -0.15
C LEU A 104 -12.22 -22.70 0.33
N LYS A 105 -12.58 -23.10 1.55
CA LYS A 105 -12.32 -24.47 2.03
C LYS A 105 -13.04 -25.52 1.20
N LEU A 106 -14.29 -25.26 0.79
CA LEU A 106 -15.01 -26.15 -0.13
C LEU A 106 -14.31 -26.22 -1.51
N CYS A 107 -13.80 -25.10 -2.02
CA CYS A 107 -13.01 -25.07 -3.25
C CYS A 107 -11.73 -25.90 -3.13
N VAL A 108 -11.03 -25.84 -1.99
CA VAL A 108 -9.86 -26.71 -1.72
C VAL A 108 -10.26 -28.18 -1.75
N LEU A 109 -11.31 -28.55 -1.02
CA LEU A 109 -11.79 -29.94 -0.97
C LEU A 109 -12.26 -30.45 -2.34
N SER A 110 -12.70 -29.55 -3.22
CA SER A 110 -13.12 -29.85 -4.59
C SER A 110 -11.98 -29.79 -5.61
N GLY A 111 -10.75 -29.46 -5.20
CA GLY A 111 -9.58 -29.31 -6.07
C GLY A 111 -9.59 -28.05 -6.97
N LEU A 112 -10.49 -27.10 -6.70
CA LEU A 112 -10.63 -25.85 -7.45
C LEU A 112 -9.72 -24.73 -6.92
N PHE A 113 -9.27 -24.85 -5.67
CA PHE A 113 -8.34 -23.90 -5.05
C PHE A 113 -7.18 -24.64 -4.38
N SER A 114 -6.00 -24.03 -4.42
CA SER A 114 -4.77 -24.65 -3.91
C SER A 114 -4.79 -24.73 -2.39
N GLU A 115 -4.57 -25.92 -1.84
CA GLU A 115 -4.39 -26.11 -0.40
C GLU A 115 -3.25 -25.24 0.14
N TRP A 116 -2.12 -25.15 -0.58
CA TRP A 116 -1.01 -24.25 -0.25
C TRP A 116 -1.45 -22.79 -0.10
N ALA A 117 -2.30 -22.27 -1.00
CA ALA A 117 -2.71 -20.87 -0.97
C ALA A 117 -3.65 -20.64 0.22
N PHE A 118 -4.61 -21.54 0.42
CA PHE A 118 -5.54 -21.49 1.54
C PHE A 118 -4.81 -21.54 2.90
N ASP A 119 -3.92 -22.50 3.10
CA ASP A 119 -3.24 -22.70 4.39
C ASP A 119 -2.37 -21.49 4.76
N ASN A 120 -1.65 -20.92 3.79
CA ASN A 120 -0.85 -19.72 4.03
C ASN A 120 -1.71 -18.46 4.24
N MET A 121 -2.84 -18.30 3.54
CA MET A 121 -3.81 -17.24 3.83
C MET A 121 -4.33 -17.34 5.26
N MET A 122 -4.74 -18.55 5.68
CA MET A 122 -5.25 -18.79 7.03
C MET A 122 -4.17 -18.55 8.08
N ALA A 123 -2.93 -18.96 7.83
CA ALA A 123 -1.80 -18.66 8.70
C ALA A 123 -1.56 -17.15 8.82
N SER A 124 -1.57 -16.41 7.71
CA SER A 124 -1.45 -14.95 7.69
C SER A 124 -2.55 -14.28 8.49
N MET A 125 -3.80 -14.71 8.32
CA MET A 125 -4.95 -14.18 9.07
C MET A 125 -4.86 -14.49 10.56
N LEU A 126 -4.45 -15.71 10.94
CA LEU A 126 -4.27 -16.08 12.35
C LEU A 126 -3.18 -15.25 13.01
N HIS A 127 -2.02 -15.09 12.35
CA HIS A 127 -0.96 -14.22 12.85
C HIS A 127 -1.44 -12.79 12.99
N PHE A 128 -2.17 -12.26 12.01
CA PHE A 128 -2.71 -10.91 12.07
C PHE A 128 -3.67 -10.74 13.24
N ARG A 129 -4.63 -11.65 13.43
CA ARG A 129 -5.58 -11.61 14.55
C ARG A 129 -4.86 -11.63 15.90
N VAL A 130 -3.87 -12.50 16.08
CA VAL A 130 -3.13 -12.60 17.35
C VAL A 130 -2.30 -11.34 17.59
N LEU A 131 -1.54 -10.89 16.59
CA LEU A 131 -0.67 -9.72 16.71
C LEU A 131 -1.46 -8.42 16.85
N GLY A 132 -2.49 -8.22 16.02
CA GLY A 132 -3.41 -7.09 16.08
C GLY A 132 -4.12 -6.99 17.43
N TYR A 133 -4.61 -8.12 17.96
CA TYR A 133 -5.19 -8.17 19.31
C TYR A 133 -4.21 -7.65 20.38
N TYR A 134 -2.95 -8.11 20.35
CA TYR A 134 -1.94 -7.63 21.30
C TYR A 134 -1.62 -6.13 21.10
N ARG A 135 -1.55 -5.65 19.86
CA ARG A 135 -1.29 -4.24 19.52
C ARG A 135 -2.33 -3.32 20.14
N ASP A 136 -3.60 -3.60 19.88
CA ASP A 136 -4.69 -2.71 20.24
C ASP A 136 -4.92 -2.70 21.77
N HIS A 137 -4.79 -3.86 22.42
CA HIS A 137 -4.98 -3.99 23.87
C HIS A 137 -3.77 -3.52 24.70
N ALA A 138 -2.57 -3.43 24.09
CA ALA A 138 -1.39 -2.86 24.75
C ALA A 138 -1.28 -1.34 24.60
N ARG A 139 -2.02 -0.71 23.67
CA ARG A 139 -1.91 0.71 23.30
C ARG A 139 -1.92 1.65 24.51
N GLY A 140 -2.82 1.43 25.47
CA GLY A 140 -2.94 2.24 26.70
C GLY A 140 -1.85 2.05 27.75
N ARG A 141 -0.97 1.05 27.60
CA ARG A 141 0.14 0.74 28.53
C ARG A 141 1.51 1.12 27.96
N LEU A 142 1.55 1.52 26.69
CA LEU A 142 2.80 1.84 26.01
C LEU A 142 3.14 3.33 26.19
N PRO A 143 4.38 3.69 26.57
CA PRO A 143 4.78 5.09 26.74
C PRO A 143 4.51 5.91 25.48
N ALA A 144 4.14 7.20 25.61
CA ALA A 144 3.93 8.11 24.48
C ALA A 144 5.27 8.50 23.83
N GLY A 145 5.40 8.32 22.50
CA GLY A 145 6.62 8.68 21.77
C GLY A 145 6.96 7.77 20.60
N VAL A 146 7.94 8.23 19.82
CA VAL A 146 8.55 7.46 18.73
C VAL A 146 9.55 6.46 19.36
N TYR A 147 9.06 5.32 19.84
CA TYR A 147 9.89 4.18 20.25
C TYR A 147 10.13 3.19 19.11
N GLY A 148 11.40 2.98 18.74
CA GLY A 148 11.76 1.83 17.92
C GLY A 148 11.46 0.52 18.65
N SER A 149 10.95 -0.48 17.94
CA SER A 149 10.87 -1.84 18.45
C SER A 149 12.26 -2.26 18.93
N ARG A 150 12.42 -2.41 20.25
CA ARG A 150 13.55 -3.17 20.84
C ARG A 150 13.31 -4.67 20.78
N MET A 151 12.18 -5.12 20.23
CA MET A 151 11.98 -6.53 19.97
C MET A 151 12.72 -6.89 18.68
N THR A 152 13.86 -7.54 18.92
CA THR A 152 14.43 -8.68 18.16
C THR A 152 15.32 -8.48 16.95
N SER A 153 15.72 -7.25 16.57
CA SER A 153 16.62 -7.11 15.39
C SER A 153 16.03 -7.68 14.09
N LEU A 154 14.72 -7.95 14.09
CA LEU A 154 13.98 -8.57 13.02
C LEU A 154 13.13 -7.52 12.31
N ILE A 155 13.05 -7.62 10.99
CA ILE A 155 12.11 -6.91 10.11
C ILE A 155 10.67 -7.48 10.29
N ALA A 156 10.34 -8.10 11.44
CA ALA A 156 9.39 -9.23 11.50
C ALA A 156 7.89 -8.93 11.75
N HIS A 157 7.40 -7.69 11.73
CA HIS A 157 5.94 -7.46 11.88
C HIS A 157 5.23 -7.11 10.56
N ARG A 158 5.93 -6.52 9.58
CA ARG A 158 5.29 -6.10 8.32
C ARG A 158 4.99 -7.25 7.34
N TYR A 159 5.58 -8.43 7.55
CA TYR A 159 5.27 -9.65 6.77
C TYR A 159 3.81 -10.11 6.89
N VAL A 160 3.11 -9.67 7.94
CA VAL A 160 1.73 -10.06 8.25
C VAL A 160 0.77 -8.87 8.11
N ASP A 161 1.21 -7.67 8.51
CA ASP A 161 0.36 -6.48 8.60
C ASP A 161 -0.12 -5.91 7.24
N LEU A 162 0.52 -6.27 6.12
CA LEU A 162 0.13 -5.77 4.79
C LEU A 162 -0.87 -6.67 4.04
N GLY A 163 -1.30 -7.79 4.64
CA GLY A 163 -2.21 -8.73 3.98
C GLY A 163 -1.69 -9.30 2.65
N LEU A 164 -0.36 -9.28 2.43
CA LEU A 164 0.26 -9.58 1.13
C LEU A 164 -0.11 -10.95 0.59
N PHE A 165 -0.28 -11.94 1.48
CA PHE A 165 -0.59 -13.29 1.05
C PHE A 165 -1.94 -13.41 0.35
N PHE A 166 -2.89 -12.52 0.61
CA PHE A 166 -4.18 -12.50 -0.10
C PHE A 166 -4.00 -12.12 -1.57
N ALA A 167 -3.17 -11.12 -1.86
CA ALA A 167 -2.79 -10.77 -3.23
C ALA A 167 -1.94 -11.87 -3.88
N VAL A 168 -1.04 -12.53 -3.15
CA VAL A 168 -0.28 -13.70 -3.64
C VAL A 168 -1.22 -14.82 -4.04
N ALA A 169 -2.19 -15.16 -3.19
CA ALA A 169 -3.18 -16.21 -3.47
C ALA A 169 -4.00 -15.86 -4.71
N SER A 170 -4.45 -14.60 -4.84
CA SER A 170 -5.16 -14.10 -6.01
C SER A 170 -4.33 -14.20 -7.29
N ALA A 171 -3.10 -13.66 -7.30
CA ALA A 171 -2.21 -13.74 -8.44
C ALA A 171 -1.90 -15.20 -8.83
N SER A 172 -1.71 -16.09 -7.85
CA SER A 172 -1.46 -17.52 -8.05
C SER A 172 -2.61 -18.23 -8.78
N VAL A 173 -3.86 -17.75 -8.63
CA VAL A 173 -4.99 -18.28 -9.41
C VAL A 173 -4.78 -18.03 -10.91
N GLY A 174 -4.22 -16.88 -11.29
CA GLY A 174 -3.99 -16.52 -12.69
C GLY A 174 -2.69 -17.06 -13.27
N THR A 175 -1.60 -16.91 -12.53
CA THR A 175 -0.25 -17.30 -12.99
C THR A 175 -0.02 -18.81 -12.87
N LYS A 176 -0.76 -19.48 -11.98
CA LYS A 176 -0.53 -20.87 -11.56
C LYS A 176 0.86 -21.08 -10.93
N GLU A 177 1.50 -20.01 -10.45
CA GLU A 177 2.80 -20.02 -9.79
C GLU A 177 2.61 -19.86 -8.28
N GLN A 178 3.31 -20.67 -7.48
CA GLN A 178 3.45 -20.49 -6.04
C GLN A 178 4.70 -19.65 -5.74
N VAL A 179 4.74 -19.03 -4.56
CA VAL A 179 5.94 -18.36 -4.06
C VAL A 179 6.57 -19.13 -2.90
N ASN A 180 7.89 -19.14 -2.83
CA ASN A 180 8.64 -19.65 -1.70
C ASN A 180 8.90 -18.55 -0.65
N GLU A 181 9.51 -18.92 0.48
CA GLU A 181 9.81 -18.01 1.59
C GLU A 181 10.69 -16.82 1.19
N ALA A 182 11.70 -17.03 0.34
CA ALA A 182 12.61 -15.96 -0.10
C ALA A 182 11.88 -14.97 -1.01
N GLU A 183 11.04 -15.46 -1.92
CA GLU A 183 10.22 -14.64 -2.82
C GLU A 183 9.16 -13.84 -2.03
N TYR A 184 8.50 -14.46 -1.05
CA TYR A 184 7.57 -13.77 -0.17
C TYR A 184 8.27 -12.74 0.73
N THR A 185 9.48 -13.05 1.18
CA THR A 185 10.30 -12.12 1.98
C THR A 185 10.65 -10.89 1.16
N LEU A 186 11.07 -11.09 -0.09
CA LEU A 186 11.38 -10.01 -1.03
C LEU A 186 10.16 -9.11 -1.28
N LEU A 187 8.99 -9.70 -1.54
CA LEU A 187 7.74 -8.96 -1.69
C LEU A 187 7.40 -8.14 -0.44
N SER A 188 7.52 -8.76 0.72
CA SER A 188 7.23 -8.09 1.99
C SER A 188 8.16 -6.91 2.24
N MET A 189 9.45 -7.04 1.94
CA MET A 189 10.40 -5.92 2.02
C MET A 189 10.04 -4.79 1.06
N ALA A 190 9.79 -5.11 -0.22
CA ALA A 190 9.46 -4.10 -1.23
C ALA A 190 8.17 -3.35 -0.87
N CYS A 191 7.08 -4.08 -0.60
CA CYS A 191 5.78 -3.48 -0.29
C CYS A 191 5.82 -2.69 1.04
N THR A 192 6.60 -3.13 2.03
CA THR A 192 6.80 -2.37 3.27
C THR A 192 7.48 -1.03 3.00
N LEU A 193 8.56 -1.02 2.22
CA LEU A 193 9.25 0.22 1.87
C LEU A 193 8.34 1.18 1.10
N ILE A 194 7.57 0.66 0.13
CA ILE A 194 6.60 1.45 -0.63
C ILE A 194 5.55 2.05 0.30
N ASN A 195 4.91 1.24 1.15
CA ASN A 195 3.91 1.69 2.10
C ASN A 195 4.45 2.80 3.02
N ASP A 196 5.65 2.60 3.56
CA ASP A 196 6.22 3.45 4.60
C ASP A 196 6.79 4.75 4.06
N LEU A 197 7.28 4.73 2.81
CA LEU A 197 7.61 5.95 2.08
C LEU A 197 6.34 6.73 1.74
N VAL A 198 5.32 6.09 1.18
CA VAL A 198 4.07 6.78 0.81
C VAL A 198 3.35 7.33 2.05
N GLY A 199 3.30 6.57 3.14
CA GLY A 199 2.70 6.95 4.40
C GLY A 199 3.55 7.86 5.29
N LEU A 200 4.77 8.24 4.88
CA LEU A 200 5.74 8.88 5.77
C LEU A 200 5.16 10.11 6.52
N ARG A 201 4.44 10.98 5.80
CA ARG A 201 3.84 12.19 6.37
C ARG A 201 2.69 11.89 7.33
N SER A 202 1.73 11.07 6.91
CA SER A 202 0.57 10.71 7.72
C SER A 202 0.98 9.90 8.96
N ASP A 203 1.92 8.98 8.81
CA ASP A 203 2.46 8.16 9.90
C ASP A 203 3.26 9.00 10.90
N THR A 204 3.96 10.04 10.44
CA THR A 204 4.62 11.01 11.33
C THR A 204 3.60 11.74 12.20
N ALA A 205 2.52 12.24 11.59
CA ALA A 205 1.44 12.94 12.28
C ALA A 205 0.76 12.08 13.34
N ARG A 206 0.48 10.84 12.97
CA ARG A 206 -0.13 9.81 13.83
C ARG A 206 0.85 9.22 14.84
N LYS A 207 2.15 9.54 14.73
CA LYS A 207 3.23 8.96 15.53
C LYS A 207 3.26 7.43 15.45
N GLN A 208 2.96 6.88 14.26
CA GLN A 208 2.90 5.43 14.02
C GLN A 208 4.22 4.76 14.38
N ARG A 209 4.15 3.58 14.97
CA ARG A 209 5.31 2.86 15.50
C ARG A 209 5.93 1.89 14.52
N GLU A 210 5.14 1.49 13.55
CA GLU A 210 5.38 0.37 12.65
C GLU A 210 6.04 0.82 11.35
N ASN A 211 6.04 2.12 11.04
CA ASN A 211 6.69 2.67 9.85
C ASN A 211 8.22 2.57 9.98
N VAL A 212 8.84 1.63 9.28
CA VAL A 212 10.27 1.31 9.41
C VAL A 212 11.16 2.44 8.90
N VAL A 213 10.67 3.23 7.94
CA VAL A 213 11.39 4.39 7.39
C VAL A 213 11.52 5.47 8.45
N LEU A 214 10.45 5.82 9.17
CA LEU A 214 10.50 6.78 10.29
C LEU A 214 11.42 6.30 11.42
N ARG A 215 11.45 4.99 11.68
CA ARG A 215 12.24 4.40 12.78
C ARG A 215 13.73 4.30 12.47
N GLY A 216 14.06 4.10 11.20
CA GLY A 216 15.42 3.91 10.73
C GLY A 216 16.23 5.19 10.59
N VAL A 217 15.63 6.38 10.72
CA VAL A 217 16.33 7.67 10.55
C VAL A 217 17.55 7.74 11.47
N ARG A 218 18.75 7.84 10.87
CA ARG A 218 20.04 8.04 11.54
C ARG A 218 20.88 8.98 10.68
N GLY A 219 21.56 9.94 11.32
CA GLY A 219 22.41 10.90 10.60
C GLY A 219 21.60 11.93 9.81
N ASN A 220 22.08 12.29 8.62
CA ASN A 220 21.43 13.25 7.74
C ASN A 220 20.14 12.66 7.14
N LEU A 221 19.01 13.37 7.29
CA LEU A 221 17.71 12.88 6.83
C LEU A 221 17.63 12.74 5.31
N CYS A 222 18.22 13.67 4.54
CA CYS A 222 18.28 13.57 3.08
C CYS A 222 19.04 12.32 2.65
N GLU A 223 20.26 12.14 3.17
CA GLU A 223 21.09 10.98 2.80
C GLU A 223 20.42 9.66 3.18
N TYR A 224 19.72 9.65 4.32
CA TYR A 224 18.94 8.50 4.75
C TYR A 224 17.79 8.20 3.78
N LEU A 225 16.96 9.20 3.45
CA LEU A 225 15.84 9.04 2.52
C LEU A 225 16.33 8.65 1.12
N ASP A 226 17.46 9.20 0.66
CA ASP A 226 18.09 8.81 -0.62
C ASP A 226 18.39 7.33 -0.67
N ARG A 227 19.01 6.82 0.39
CA ARG A 227 19.36 5.40 0.50
C ARG A 227 18.11 4.53 0.54
N VAL A 228 17.11 4.89 1.35
CA VAL A 228 15.87 4.12 1.46
C VAL A 228 15.07 4.11 0.14
N MET A 229 15.01 5.23 -0.58
CA MET A 229 14.39 5.27 -1.91
C MET A 229 15.14 4.39 -2.91
N PHE A 230 16.47 4.38 -2.87
CA PHE A 230 17.29 3.50 -3.70
C PHE A 230 17.04 2.03 -3.38
N GLU A 231 17.06 1.65 -2.09
CA GLU A 231 16.75 0.29 -1.63
C GLU A 231 15.33 -0.14 -2.04
N CYS A 232 14.35 0.77 -1.96
CA CYS A 232 12.98 0.54 -2.42
C CYS A 232 12.94 0.21 -3.92
N LEU A 233 13.63 1.00 -4.76
CA LEU A 233 13.72 0.78 -6.21
C LEU A 233 14.39 -0.54 -6.56
N GLU A 234 15.51 -0.88 -5.93
CA GLU A 234 16.21 -2.13 -6.19
C GLU A 234 15.36 -3.34 -5.77
N THR A 235 14.77 -3.29 -4.58
CA THR A 235 13.96 -4.39 -4.06
C THR A 235 12.69 -4.59 -4.89
N ALA A 236 12.04 -3.49 -5.31
CA ALA A 236 10.91 -3.52 -6.24
C ALA A 236 11.30 -4.13 -7.59
N THR A 237 12.44 -3.70 -8.16
CA THR A 237 12.96 -4.24 -9.43
C THR A 237 13.19 -5.75 -9.33
N LEU A 238 13.85 -6.21 -8.27
CA LEU A 238 14.09 -7.63 -8.02
C LEU A 238 12.78 -8.41 -7.89
N ALA A 239 11.78 -7.86 -7.17
CA ALA A 239 10.48 -8.50 -7.02
C ALA A 239 9.77 -8.68 -8.38
N VAL A 240 9.80 -7.68 -9.26
CA VAL A 240 9.23 -7.78 -10.62
C VAL A 240 9.96 -8.83 -11.46
N GLN A 241 11.28 -8.94 -11.32
CA GLN A 241 12.10 -9.87 -12.11
C GLN A 241 12.03 -11.32 -11.64
N THR A 242 11.54 -11.56 -10.42
CA THR A 242 11.58 -12.88 -9.77
C THR A 242 10.67 -13.88 -10.48
N ASN A 243 9.36 -13.60 -10.52
CA ASN A 243 8.36 -14.41 -11.22
C ASN A 243 7.09 -13.56 -11.46
N ARG A 244 6.10 -14.12 -12.19
CA ARG A 244 4.90 -13.36 -12.57
C ARG A 244 4.01 -13.05 -11.36
N THR A 245 3.89 -13.99 -10.42
CA THR A 245 3.13 -13.76 -9.18
C THR A 245 3.69 -12.57 -8.41
N CYS A 246 5.01 -12.53 -8.19
CA CYS A 246 5.67 -11.43 -7.50
C CYS A 246 5.48 -10.09 -8.23
N ALA A 247 5.63 -10.08 -9.55
CA ALA A 247 5.41 -8.87 -10.34
C ALA A 247 3.97 -8.34 -10.19
N TYR A 248 2.95 -9.19 -10.35
CA TYR A 248 1.56 -8.76 -10.20
C TYR A 248 1.23 -8.29 -8.79
N VAL A 249 1.73 -8.96 -7.75
CA VAL A 249 1.52 -8.55 -6.35
C VAL A 249 2.14 -7.18 -6.08
N LEU A 250 3.39 -6.95 -6.50
CA LEU A 250 4.04 -5.65 -6.31
C LEU A 250 3.31 -4.54 -7.07
N MET A 251 2.96 -4.77 -8.33
CA MET A 251 2.28 -3.75 -9.13
C MET A 251 0.86 -3.46 -8.62
N ALA A 252 0.13 -4.49 -8.15
CA ALA A 252 -1.17 -4.32 -7.50
C ALA A 252 -1.04 -3.57 -6.16
N PHE A 253 0.05 -3.80 -5.41
CA PHE A 253 0.34 -3.03 -4.21
C PHE A 253 0.58 -1.54 -4.54
N CYS A 254 1.34 -1.24 -5.60
CA CYS A 254 1.51 0.14 -6.08
C CYS A 254 0.18 0.75 -6.53
N ASN A 255 -0.65 -0.03 -7.24
CA ASN A 255 -1.97 0.39 -7.66
C ASN A 255 -2.84 0.76 -6.44
N TRP A 256 -2.91 -0.11 -5.43
CA TRP A 256 -3.58 0.18 -4.17
C TRP A 256 -3.00 1.37 -3.43
N ALA A 257 -1.68 1.54 -3.39
CA ALA A 257 -1.07 2.70 -2.75
C ALA A 257 -1.50 4.03 -3.42
N VAL A 258 -1.62 4.06 -4.75
CA VAL A 258 -2.06 5.28 -5.46
C VAL A 258 -3.57 5.46 -5.41
N MET A 259 -4.32 4.36 -5.56
CA MET A 259 -5.76 4.38 -5.68
C MET A 259 -6.45 4.47 -4.33
N SER A 260 -5.95 3.83 -3.27
CA SER A 260 -6.65 3.85 -1.98
C SER A 260 -6.81 5.25 -1.40
N SER A 261 -7.97 5.47 -0.79
CA SER A 261 -8.28 6.65 0.01
C SER A 261 -7.30 6.84 1.18
N HIS A 262 -6.67 5.76 1.66
CA HIS A 262 -5.75 5.77 2.81
C HIS A 262 -4.46 6.60 2.58
N HIS A 263 -3.89 6.53 1.38
CA HIS A 263 -2.54 7.04 1.13
C HIS A 263 -2.50 8.42 0.49
N LYS A 264 -3.60 8.88 -0.13
CA LYS A 264 -3.73 10.22 -0.71
C LYS A 264 -2.57 10.64 -1.60
N VAL A 265 -2.09 9.72 -2.44
CA VAL A 265 -0.88 9.94 -3.25
C VAL A 265 -1.02 11.16 -4.15
N PHE A 266 -2.21 11.41 -4.70
CA PHE A 266 -2.49 12.61 -5.48
C PHE A 266 -2.21 13.88 -4.66
N GLU A 267 -2.78 13.98 -3.46
CA GLU A 267 -2.61 15.13 -2.59
C GLU A 267 -1.14 15.29 -2.18
N VAL A 268 -0.49 14.26 -1.63
CA VAL A 268 0.91 14.34 -1.15
C VAL A 268 1.94 14.53 -2.27
N SER A 269 1.59 14.24 -3.53
CA SER A 269 2.45 14.51 -4.67
C SER A 269 2.20 15.89 -5.30
N THR A 270 0.97 16.40 -5.30
CA THR A 270 0.60 17.64 -6.02
C THR A 270 0.48 18.88 -5.13
N GLN A 271 0.13 18.71 -3.86
CA GLN A 271 -0.12 19.82 -2.91
C GLN A 271 1.07 20.04 -1.97
N VAL A 272 2.26 20.00 -2.55
CA VAL A 272 3.51 20.32 -1.86
C VAL A 272 4.24 21.46 -2.57
N SER A 273 4.84 22.37 -1.81
CA SER A 273 5.61 23.50 -2.34
C SER A 273 7.07 23.42 -1.90
N VAL A 274 7.97 23.89 -2.75
CA VAL A 274 9.41 23.90 -2.44
C VAL A 274 9.69 24.98 -1.39
N VAL A 275 10.32 24.59 -0.28
CA VAL A 275 10.68 25.50 0.82
C VAL A 275 12.19 25.55 0.96
N GLY A 276 12.76 26.73 0.71
CA GLY A 276 14.20 26.97 0.76
C GLY A 276 14.89 27.00 -0.60
N LYS A 277 16.16 27.40 -0.59
CA LYS A 277 17.05 27.51 -1.77
C LYS A 277 18.15 26.43 -1.77
N ASP A 278 18.09 25.46 -0.86
CA ASP A 278 19.16 24.48 -0.72
C ASP A 278 19.00 23.38 -1.76
N ASP A 279 19.62 23.61 -2.92
CA ASP A 279 19.75 22.64 -4.02
C ASP A 279 20.56 21.38 -3.62
N GLU A 280 21.21 21.37 -2.45
CA GLU A 280 22.23 20.38 -2.07
C GLU A 280 21.69 18.95 -1.93
N CYS A 281 20.46 18.75 -1.41
CA CYS A 281 19.93 17.40 -1.19
C CYS A 281 19.35 16.74 -2.46
N LEU A 282 19.22 17.47 -3.57
CA LEU A 282 18.72 16.91 -4.85
C LEU A 282 19.82 16.18 -5.66
N SER A 283 21.06 16.15 -5.16
CA SER A 283 22.25 15.91 -5.98
C SER A 283 22.70 14.45 -6.14
N ARG A 284 22.05 13.44 -5.53
CA ARG A 284 22.34 12.00 -5.81
C ARG A 284 21.55 11.38 -6.97
N SER A 285 21.14 12.21 -7.93
CA SER A 285 20.25 11.82 -9.05
C SER A 285 20.76 10.74 -10.00
N ARG A 286 22.03 10.31 -9.96
CA ARG A 286 22.56 9.31 -10.91
C ARG A 286 22.18 7.88 -10.53
N ASP A 287 22.35 7.51 -9.27
CA ASP A 287 22.11 6.14 -8.81
C ASP A 287 20.61 5.82 -8.83
N HIS A 288 19.76 6.77 -8.42
CA HIS A 288 18.30 6.65 -8.55
C HIS A 288 17.85 6.53 -10.01
N ARG A 289 18.49 7.24 -10.95
CA ARG A 289 18.19 7.12 -12.38
C ARG A 289 18.57 5.75 -12.94
N GLN A 290 19.67 5.16 -12.47
CA GLN A 290 20.07 3.82 -12.87
C GLN A 290 19.15 2.76 -12.30
N ALA A 291 18.85 2.82 -10.99
CA ALA A 291 17.91 1.90 -10.34
C ALA A 291 16.52 1.98 -10.98
N TYR A 292 16.01 3.19 -11.22
CA TYR A 292 14.73 3.38 -11.90
C TYR A 292 14.74 2.84 -13.34
N ARG A 293 15.85 2.96 -14.09
CA ARG A 293 15.96 2.33 -15.40
C ARG A 293 15.84 0.81 -15.31
N GLY A 294 16.47 0.19 -14.30
CA GLY A 294 16.31 -1.24 -14.04
C GLY A 294 14.85 -1.63 -13.80
N LEU A 295 14.11 -0.82 -13.05
CA LEU A 295 12.67 -1.00 -12.86
C LEU A 295 11.90 -0.87 -14.18
N LEU A 296 12.21 0.13 -15.01
CA LEU A 296 11.56 0.32 -16.31
C LEU A 296 11.77 -0.88 -17.24
N GLU A 297 12.99 -1.43 -17.27
CA GLU A 297 13.33 -2.64 -18.02
C GLU A 297 12.56 -3.87 -17.50
N ALA A 298 12.47 -4.02 -16.17
CA ALA A 298 11.71 -5.10 -15.53
C ALA A 298 10.20 -5.01 -15.82
N LEU A 299 9.65 -3.80 -15.93
CA LEU A 299 8.22 -3.57 -16.21
C LEU A 299 7.88 -3.63 -17.70
N ALA A 300 8.86 -3.54 -18.61
CA ALA A 300 8.62 -3.51 -20.05
C ALA A 300 7.77 -4.69 -20.58
N PRO A 301 7.91 -5.94 -20.09
CA PRO A 301 7.08 -7.07 -20.54
C PRO A 301 5.58 -6.93 -20.24
N PHE A 302 5.19 -6.07 -19.29
CA PHE A 302 3.79 -5.86 -18.89
C PHE A 302 3.09 -4.79 -19.74
N GLY A 303 3.82 -4.12 -20.65
CA GLY A 303 3.28 -3.11 -21.55
C GLY A 303 3.17 -1.73 -20.93
N THR A 304 2.53 -0.82 -21.68
CA THR A 304 2.24 0.56 -21.28
C THR A 304 1.03 1.07 -22.07
N LEU A 305 0.22 1.90 -21.45
CA LEU A 305 -0.87 2.65 -22.06
C LEU A 305 -0.39 4.01 -22.60
N GLY A 306 0.90 4.35 -22.43
CA GLY A 306 1.49 5.60 -22.86
C GLY A 306 0.85 6.81 -22.18
N GLU A 307 0.57 7.86 -22.94
CA GLU A 307 -0.08 9.09 -22.42
C GLU A 307 -1.47 8.86 -21.82
N LYS A 308 -2.11 7.71 -22.12
CA LYS A 308 -3.42 7.35 -21.56
C LYS A 308 -3.30 6.59 -20.23
N GLY A 309 -2.08 6.24 -19.82
CA GLY A 309 -1.81 5.52 -18.59
C GLY A 309 -2.14 6.30 -17.33
N PRO A 310 -2.27 5.60 -16.19
CA PRO A 310 -2.46 6.23 -14.90
C PRO A 310 -1.20 6.95 -14.44
N SER A 311 -1.38 8.01 -13.66
CA SER A 311 -0.30 8.73 -13.01
C SER A 311 -0.72 9.19 -11.62
N VAL A 312 0.25 9.31 -10.71
CA VAL A 312 0.06 9.90 -9.37
C VAL A 312 -0.48 11.34 -9.41
N GLY A 313 -0.29 12.06 -10.52
CA GLY A 313 -0.80 13.42 -10.70
C GLY A 313 -2.27 13.49 -11.09
N GLN A 314 -2.96 12.35 -11.22
CA GLN A 314 -4.37 12.29 -11.54
C GLN A 314 -5.23 12.19 -10.28
N THR A 315 -6.43 12.75 -10.34
CA THR A 315 -7.36 12.66 -9.19
C THR A 315 -7.90 11.24 -9.04
N ARG A 316 -8.40 10.96 -7.84
CA ARG A 316 -9.01 9.67 -7.53
C ARG A 316 -10.18 9.36 -8.47
N ALA A 317 -11.03 10.35 -8.73
CA ALA A 317 -12.13 10.25 -9.69
C ALA A 317 -11.68 9.84 -11.10
N GLU A 318 -10.63 10.46 -11.62
CA GLU A 318 -10.10 10.12 -12.95
C GLU A 318 -9.57 8.69 -13.02
N LEU A 319 -8.87 8.25 -11.97
CA LEU A 319 -8.29 6.91 -11.92
C LEU A 319 -9.36 5.82 -11.80
N ASP A 320 -10.41 6.05 -11.01
CA ASP A 320 -11.51 5.09 -10.81
C ASP A 320 -12.23 4.75 -12.11
N PHE A 321 -12.60 5.75 -12.90
CA PHE A 321 -13.27 5.50 -14.18
C PHE A 321 -12.37 4.75 -15.16
N LYS A 322 -11.10 5.15 -15.27
CA LYS A 322 -10.17 4.53 -16.23
C LYS A 322 -9.85 3.08 -15.83
N TYR A 323 -9.60 2.81 -14.55
CA TYR A 323 -9.30 1.45 -14.09
C TYR A 323 -10.48 0.49 -14.25
N GLY A 324 -11.71 0.98 -14.04
CA GLY A 324 -12.93 0.21 -14.26
C GLY A 324 -13.03 -0.37 -15.67
N VAL A 325 -12.50 0.33 -16.68
CA VAL A 325 -12.39 -0.16 -18.06
C VAL A 325 -11.19 -1.11 -18.25
N CYS A 326 -10.04 -0.79 -17.66
CA CYS A 326 -8.80 -1.55 -17.88
C CYS A 326 -8.82 -2.93 -17.23
N ARG A 327 -9.45 -3.09 -16.05
CA ARG A 327 -9.41 -4.32 -15.24
C ARG A 327 -10.01 -5.55 -15.92
N SER A 328 -10.87 -5.36 -16.92
CA SER A 328 -11.56 -6.45 -17.64
C SER A 328 -10.76 -7.03 -18.82
N SER A 329 -9.58 -6.49 -19.11
CA SER A 329 -8.70 -6.96 -20.19
C SER A 329 -7.33 -7.27 -19.62
N SER A 330 -6.83 -8.49 -19.81
CA SER A 330 -5.53 -8.91 -19.28
C SER A 330 -4.39 -8.00 -19.73
N THR A 331 -4.37 -7.58 -21.00
CA THR A 331 -3.35 -6.67 -21.55
C THR A 331 -3.47 -5.25 -20.99
N LEU A 332 -4.69 -4.70 -20.94
CA LEU A 332 -4.89 -3.33 -20.44
C LEU A 332 -4.64 -3.26 -18.94
N HIS A 333 -5.07 -4.27 -18.18
CA HIS A 333 -4.83 -4.40 -16.76
C HIS A 333 -3.33 -4.48 -16.45
N ALA A 334 -2.57 -5.35 -17.14
CA ALA A 334 -1.13 -5.42 -16.95
C ALA A 334 -0.42 -4.10 -17.30
N SER A 335 -0.84 -3.44 -18.39
CA SER A 335 -0.26 -2.16 -18.79
C SER A 335 -0.58 -1.04 -17.78
N TRP A 336 -1.80 -1.02 -17.25
CA TRP A 336 -2.22 -0.10 -16.19
C TRP A 336 -1.37 -0.28 -14.92
N LEU A 337 -1.25 -1.52 -14.45
CA LEU A 337 -0.46 -1.89 -13.27
C LEU A 337 1.01 -1.51 -13.43
N ALA A 338 1.56 -1.72 -14.63
CA ALA A 338 2.94 -1.32 -14.92
C ALA A 338 3.10 0.20 -14.92
N ASP A 339 2.20 0.94 -15.57
CA ASP A 339 2.25 2.41 -15.62
C ASP A 339 2.07 3.06 -14.25
N ILE A 340 1.17 2.57 -13.40
CA ILE A 340 0.98 3.13 -12.06
C ILE A 340 2.21 2.86 -11.18
N THR A 341 2.86 1.70 -11.34
CA THR A 341 4.12 1.37 -10.68
C THR A 341 5.25 2.30 -11.14
N ARG A 342 5.37 2.55 -12.46
CA ARG A 342 6.33 3.54 -13.00
C ARG A 342 6.10 4.91 -12.40
N SER A 343 4.85 5.38 -12.40
CA SER A 343 4.52 6.72 -11.93
C SER A 343 4.76 6.90 -10.43
N LEU A 344 4.43 5.90 -9.61
CA LEU A 344 4.62 5.95 -8.16
C LEU A 344 6.10 5.90 -7.77
N LEU A 345 6.84 4.96 -8.38
CA LEU A 345 8.23 4.70 -8.02
C LEU A 345 9.23 5.58 -8.80
N GLU A 346 8.75 6.54 -9.60
CA GLU A 346 9.64 7.53 -10.18
C GLU A 346 10.37 8.30 -9.07
N PRO A 347 11.72 8.43 -9.11
CA PRO A 347 12.47 9.07 -8.03
C PRO A 347 12.01 10.47 -7.68
N GLN A 348 11.55 11.24 -8.69
CA GLN A 348 11.00 12.58 -8.46
C GLN A 348 9.66 12.53 -7.72
N THR A 349 8.79 11.58 -8.06
CA THR A 349 7.54 11.33 -7.34
C THR A 349 7.82 10.97 -5.88
N LEU A 350 8.65 9.95 -5.65
CA LEU A 350 8.99 9.51 -4.29
C LEU A 350 9.58 10.66 -3.48
N ARG A 351 10.51 11.43 -4.07
CA ARG A 351 11.10 12.61 -3.42
C ARG A 351 10.03 13.61 -2.97
N ARG A 352 9.11 13.99 -3.86
CA ARG A 352 8.04 14.95 -3.52
C ARG A 352 7.19 14.48 -2.35
N ILE A 353 6.91 13.17 -2.30
CA ILE A 353 6.12 12.56 -1.24
C ILE A 353 6.88 12.59 0.10
N VAL A 354 8.13 12.14 0.12
CA VAL A 354 8.87 11.84 1.38
C VAL A 354 9.71 12.98 1.91
N ASP A 355 10.10 13.92 1.07
CA ASP A 355 11.05 14.97 1.44
C ASP A 355 10.35 16.12 2.16
N VAL A 356 10.15 15.93 3.46
CA VAL A 356 9.60 16.94 4.37
C VAL A 356 10.55 18.10 4.67
N VAL A 357 11.79 18.06 4.16
CA VAL A 357 12.79 19.11 4.37
C VAL A 357 12.69 20.17 3.27
N HIS A 358 12.60 19.73 2.01
CA HIS A 358 12.54 20.64 0.85
C HIS A 358 11.12 20.86 0.35
N PHE A 359 10.16 20.02 0.73
CA PHE A 359 8.77 20.15 0.32
C PHE A 359 7.86 20.30 1.54
N GLU A 360 7.27 21.49 1.69
CA GLU A 360 6.23 21.75 2.68
C GLU A 360 4.86 21.38 2.12
N TRP A 361 4.02 20.83 3.00
CA TRP A 361 2.64 20.52 2.70
C TRP A 361 1.83 21.82 2.61
N THR A 362 1.19 22.06 1.47
CA THR A 362 0.34 23.25 1.25
C THR A 362 -1.13 22.91 1.01
N GLY A 363 -1.48 21.63 1.10
CA GLY A 363 -2.85 21.17 0.91
C GLY A 363 -3.73 21.40 2.13
N CYS A 364 -5.05 21.26 1.94
CA CYS A 364 -6.01 21.38 3.04
C CYS A 364 -5.74 20.32 4.10
N GLU A 365 -5.85 20.69 5.37
CA GLU A 365 -5.88 19.72 6.47
C GLU A 365 -7.08 18.80 6.26
N GLY A 366 -6.84 17.49 6.24
CA GLY A 366 -7.93 16.55 6.42
C GLY A 366 -8.30 16.58 7.89
N GLU A 367 -9.47 17.11 8.23
CA GLU A 367 -10.00 17.06 9.60
C GLU A 367 -9.91 15.62 10.12
N VAL A 368 -9.09 15.41 11.14
CA VAL A 368 -9.30 14.29 12.06
C VAL A 368 -8.98 14.82 13.45
N ASP A 369 -10.03 15.05 14.24
CA ASP A 369 -9.92 15.05 15.69
C ASP A 369 -9.52 13.64 16.11
N TYR A 370 -8.22 13.39 16.18
CA TYR A 370 -7.70 12.19 16.83
C TYR A 370 -7.96 12.34 18.34
N CYS A 371 -8.72 11.39 18.91
CA CYS A 371 -9.10 11.39 20.32
C CYS A 371 -7.95 11.85 21.23
N SER A 372 -8.27 12.86 22.04
CA SER A 372 -7.49 13.36 23.18
C SER A 372 -7.16 12.28 24.21
#